data_AF-A0A6M1S6V2-F1
#
_entry.id   AF-A0A6M1S6V2-F1
#
_cell.length_a   1.000
_cell.length_b   1.000
_cell.length_c   1.000
_cell.angle_alpha   90.00
_cell.angle_beta   90.00
_cell.angle_gamma   90.00
#
_symmetry.space_group_name_H-M   'P 1'
#
loop_
_entity.id
_entity.type
_entity.pdbx_description
1 polymer ?
#
loop_
_entity_poly.entity_id
_entity_poly.type
_entity_poly.pdbx_seq_one_letter_code
_entity_poly.pdbx_strand_id
1 'polypeptide(L)'
;LIEVKATGICHTDDFTLSGADPEGLFPAILGHEGAGIVVDVGPGVTSVKKGDHVIPLYTPECRECYSCTSRKTNLCTSIRATQGQGLMPDGTSRFSIGKDKIHHYMGCSTFSNFTVLPEIAVAKINPDAPFDKVCYIGCGVTTGIGAVINTAKVEIGSTAIVFGLGGIGLNVLQGLRLAGADMIIGVDINPDRKAWGEKFGMTHFVNPKEVGDDIVPYLVNMTKRNGDLIGGADYTFDCTGNTKVMRQALEASHRGWGKSVIIGVAGAGQEISTRPFQLVTGRNWMGTAFG
;
A
#
# COMPACT_ATOMS: atom_id res chain seq x y z
N LEU A 1 8.38 17.80 -15.73
CA LEU A 1 7.77 17.03 -16.84
C LEU A 1 8.54 15.73 -16.98
N ILE A 2 7.84 14.61 -16.92
CA ILE A 2 8.42 13.27 -16.98
C ILE A 2 7.89 12.58 -18.24
N GLU A 3 8.78 11.96 -19.01
CA GLU A 3 8.41 10.96 -20.01
C GLU A 3 8.29 9.61 -19.31
N VAL A 4 7.08 9.04 -19.31
CA VAL A 4 6.79 7.76 -18.65
C VAL A 4 7.31 6.64 -19.55
N LYS A 5 8.20 5.81 -19.01
CA LYS A 5 8.82 4.68 -19.73
C LYS A 5 8.14 3.35 -19.42
N ALA A 6 7.61 3.22 -18.21
CA ALA A 6 6.78 2.10 -17.80
C ALA A 6 5.74 2.56 -16.78
N THR A 7 4.57 1.92 -16.81
CA THR A 7 3.52 2.11 -15.81
C THR A 7 2.91 0.75 -15.44
N GLY A 8 2.73 0.51 -14.15
CA GLY A 8 1.94 -0.60 -13.62
C GLY A 8 0.45 -0.27 -13.62
N ILE A 9 -0.38 -1.29 -13.45
CA ILE A 9 -1.83 -1.18 -13.25
C ILE A 9 -2.16 -1.86 -11.94
N CYS A 10 -2.89 -1.17 -11.07
CA CYS A 10 -3.25 -1.67 -9.75
C CYS A 10 -4.76 -1.57 -9.51
N HIS A 11 -5.23 -2.28 -8.49
CA HIS A 11 -6.64 -2.27 -8.08
C HIS A 11 -7.12 -0.85 -7.71
N THR A 12 -6.24 0.03 -7.24
CA THR A 12 -6.61 1.43 -6.96
C THR A 12 -7.12 2.14 -8.22
N ASP A 13 -6.49 1.91 -9.37
CA ASP A 13 -6.91 2.51 -10.64
C ASP A 13 -8.28 1.95 -11.08
N ASP A 14 -8.48 0.63 -10.94
CA ASP A 14 -9.76 -0.05 -11.24
C ASP A 14 -10.89 0.40 -10.30
N PHE A 15 -10.58 0.58 -9.01
CA PHE A 15 -11.53 1.06 -8.01
C PHE A 15 -12.07 2.45 -8.36
N THR A 16 -11.18 3.39 -8.74
CA THR A 16 -11.62 4.70 -9.23
C THR A 16 -12.37 4.59 -10.55
N LEU A 17 -11.88 3.78 -11.51
CA LEU A 17 -12.54 3.55 -12.80
C LEU A 17 -13.98 3.03 -12.66
N SER A 18 -14.22 2.18 -11.66
CA SER A 18 -15.54 1.60 -11.37
C SER A 18 -16.57 2.62 -10.85
N GLY A 19 -16.12 3.80 -10.41
CA GLY A 19 -16.95 4.83 -9.77
C GLY A 19 -17.23 4.58 -8.28
N ALA A 20 -16.62 3.56 -7.67
CA ALA A 20 -16.76 3.26 -6.25
C ALA A 20 -15.89 4.16 -5.34
N ASP A 21 -14.90 4.83 -5.92
CA ASP A 21 -14.05 5.82 -5.24
C ASP A 21 -14.81 7.14 -5.04
N PRO A 22 -15.04 7.58 -3.78
CA PRO A 22 -15.71 8.85 -3.51
C PRO A 22 -14.87 10.07 -3.90
N GLU A 23 -13.56 9.93 -4.09
CA GLU A 23 -12.67 10.97 -4.61
C GLU A 23 -12.53 10.91 -6.15
N GLY A 24 -13.21 9.98 -6.81
CA GLY A 24 -13.15 9.79 -8.25
C GLY A 24 -13.68 11.01 -9.02
N LEU A 25 -12.84 11.58 -9.88
CA LEU A 25 -13.18 12.70 -10.76
C LEU A 25 -12.96 12.30 -12.22
N PHE A 26 -13.95 12.56 -13.07
CA PHE A 26 -13.88 12.24 -14.50
C PHE A 26 -14.25 13.47 -15.36
N PRO A 27 -13.62 13.64 -16.55
CA PRO A 27 -12.57 12.78 -17.13
C PRO A 27 -11.21 12.97 -16.44
N ALA A 28 -10.44 11.88 -16.29
CA ALA A 28 -9.10 11.88 -15.69
C ALA A 28 -8.13 10.94 -16.43
N ILE A 29 -6.83 11.23 -16.32
CA ILE A 29 -5.76 10.29 -16.69
C ILE A 29 -5.36 9.52 -15.43
N LEU A 30 -5.71 8.23 -15.36
CA LEU A 30 -5.39 7.36 -14.22
C LEU A 30 -3.89 6.95 -14.20
N GLY A 31 -3.53 6.01 -13.33
CA GLY A 31 -2.18 5.51 -13.17
C GLY A 31 -1.40 6.25 -12.10
N HIS A 32 -0.81 5.48 -11.18
CA HIS A 32 0.02 5.98 -10.09
C HIS A 32 1.33 5.18 -9.89
N GLU A 33 1.55 4.14 -10.68
CA GLU A 33 2.73 3.25 -10.60
C GLU A 33 3.66 3.49 -11.79
N GLY A 34 4.38 4.62 -11.81
CA GLY A 34 5.20 5.01 -12.96
C GLY A 34 6.71 4.91 -12.72
N ALA A 35 7.46 4.77 -13.80
CA ALA A 35 8.89 5.10 -13.82
C ALA A 35 9.25 5.73 -15.17
N GLY A 36 10.17 6.69 -15.15
CA GLY A 36 10.49 7.46 -16.35
C GLY A 36 11.69 8.36 -16.23
N ILE A 37 11.81 9.28 -17.20
CA ILE A 37 12.92 10.22 -17.31
C ILE A 37 12.39 11.64 -17.24
N VAL A 38 13.03 12.48 -16.45
CA VAL A 38 12.75 13.92 -16.45
C VAL A 38 13.18 14.50 -17.79
N VAL A 39 12.24 15.09 -18.53
CA VAL A 39 12.54 15.74 -19.82
C VAL A 39 12.64 17.25 -19.72
N ASP A 40 11.98 17.84 -18.72
CA ASP A 40 12.06 19.28 -18.41
C ASP A 40 11.66 19.58 -16.96
N VAL A 41 12.11 20.72 -16.42
CA VAL A 41 11.83 21.16 -15.05
C VAL A 41 11.32 22.62 -15.02
N GLY A 42 10.44 22.91 -14.07
CA GLY A 42 9.93 24.26 -13.87
C GLY A 42 10.94 25.17 -13.14
N PRO A 43 10.69 26.49 -13.10
CA PRO A 43 11.51 27.43 -12.33
C PRO A 43 11.58 27.03 -10.84
N GLY A 44 12.77 27.10 -10.26
CA GLY A 44 13.01 26.82 -8.84
C GLY A 44 13.21 25.34 -8.48
N VAL A 45 13.04 24.41 -9.43
CA VAL A 45 13.31 22.99 -9.21
C VAL A 45 14.81 22.74 -9.05
N THR A 46 15.21 22.01 -8.02
CA THR A 46 16.63 21.78 -7.68
C THR A 46 16.99 20.34 -7.35
N SER A 47 16.05 19.51 -6.93
CA SER A 47 16.24 18.11 -6.53
C SER A 47 16.36 17.14 -7.71
N VAL A 48 15.86 17.52 -8.89
CA VAL A 48 15.95 16.75 -10.13
C VAL A 48 16.28 17.65 -11.32
N LYS A 49 16.84 17.07 -12.38
CA LYS A 49 17.14 17.77 -13.64
C LYS A 49 16.82 16.89 -14.85
N LYS A 50 16.79 17.50 -16.04
CA LYS A 50 16.65 16.79 -17.32
C LYS A 50 17.64 15.62 -17.42
N GLY A 51 17.14 14.45 -17.80
CA GLY A 51 17.89 13.20 -17.91
C GLY A 51 17.89 12.34 -16.64
N ASP A 52 17.44 12.86 -15.49
CA ASP A 52 17.34 12.04 -14.28
C ASP A 52 16.23 10.98 -14.42
N HIS A 53 16.53 9.77 -13.97
CA HIS A 53 15.56 8.67 -13.86
C HIS A 53 14.79 8.82 -12.57
N VAL A 54 13.46 8.65 -12.63
CA VAL A 54 12.56 9.01 -11.55
C VAL A 54 11.35 8.08 -11.42
N ILE A 55 10.80 8.03 -10.21
CA ILE A 55 9.49 7.43 -9.89
C ILE A 55 8.55 8.54 -9.40
N PRO A 56 7.40 8.75 -10.05
CA PRO A 56 6.28 9.55 -9.52
C PRO A 56 5.72 8.93 -8.24
N LEU A 57 5.43 9.73 -7.23
CA LEU A 57 4.88 9.27 -5.95
C LEU A 57 3.58 9.99 -5.62
N TYR A 58 2.54 9.23 -5.29
CA TYR A 58 1.27 9.82 -4.87
C TYR A 58 1.31 10.37 -3.43
N THR A 59 2.30 9.98 -2.63
CA THR A 59 2.59 10.61 -1.33
C THR A 59 3.82 11.50 -1.48
N PRO A 60 3.68 12.84 -1.42
CA PRO A 60 4.80 13.76 -1.55
C PRO A 60 5.65 13.80 -0.27
N GLU A 61 6.87 14.33 -0.36
CA GLU A 61 7.77 14.57 0.77
C GLU A 61 8.37 15.98 0.69
N CYS A 62 7.67 16.99 1.23
CA CYS A 62 8.14 18.38 1.17
C CYS A 62 9.28 18.72 2.14
N ARG A 63 9.50 17.89 3.18
CA ARG A 63 10.52 18.04 4.23
C ARG A 63 10.39 19.27 5.15
N GLU A 64 9.38 20.10 4.96
CA GLU A 64 9.23 21.36 5.69
C GLU A 64 7.93 21.44 6.49
N CYS A 65 6.85 20.77 6.06
CA CYS A 65 5.59 20.81 6.79
C CYS A 65 5.68 20.05 8.12
N TYR A 66 4.72 20.33 9.02
CA TYR A 66 4.69 19.71 10.35
C TYR A 66 4.70 18.17 10.29
N SER A 67 3.93 17.56 9.38
CA SER A 67 3.92 16.11 9.21
C SER A 67 5.30 15.56 8.85
N CYS A 68 5.98 16.14 7.85
CA CYS A 68 7.29 15.69 7.40
C CYS A 68 8.37 15.85 8.50
N THR A 69 8.30 16.92 9.28
CA THR A 69 9.29 17.18 10.34
C THR A 69 8.99 16.46 11.66
N SER A 70 7.78 15.91 11.83
CA SER A 70 7.33 15.27 13.07
C SER A 70 8.07 13.98 13.44
N ARG A 71 8.64 13.27 12.44
CA ARG A 71 9.14 11.88 12.54
C ARG A 71 8.12 10.86 13.04
N LYS A 72 6.82 11.18 12.94
CA LYS A 72 5.71 10.32 13.38
C LYS A 72 4.86 9.79 12.22
N THR A 73 5.04 10.34 11.03
CA THR A 73 4.24 9.99 9.84
C THR A 73 4.99 10.32 8.56
N ASN A 74 4.61 9.67 7.46
CA ASN A 74 5.00 9.99 6.09
C ASN A 74 3.93 10.84 5.34
N LEU A 75 2.82 11.20 6.00
CA LEU A 75 1.68 11.87 5.36
C LEU A 75 1.91 13.37 5.21
N CYS A 76 2.69 13.76 4.21
CA CYS A 76 2.87 15.15 3.83
C CYS A 76 1.54 15.79 3.41
N THR A 77 1.28 17.00 3.91
CA THR A 77 0.04 17.75 3.68
C THR A 77 0.16 18.85 2.63
N SER A 78 1.38 19.13 2.12
CA SER A 78 1.67 20.34 1.34
C SER A 78 0.83 20.54 0.08
N ILE A 79 0.43 19.46 -0.59
CA ILE A 79 -0.35 19.52 -1.84
C ILE A 79 -1.65 18.72 -1.79
N ARG A 80 -2.02 18.17 -0.64
CA ARG A 80 -3.17 17.24 -0.53
C ARG A 80 -4.48 17.91 -0.98
N ALA A 81 -4.67 19.18 -0.67
CA ALA A 81 -5.88 19.93 -0.98
C ALA A 81 -6.15 20.04 -2.50
N THR A 82 -5.12 20.27 -3.31
CA THR A 82 -5.26 20.33 -4.78
C THR A 82 -5.15 18.96 -5.43
N GLN A 83 -4.31 18.07 -4.88
CA GLN A 83 -4.14 16.70 -5.36
C GLN A 83 -5.47 15.91 -5.34
N GLY A 84 -6.26 16.04 -4.26
CA GLY A 84 -7.59 15.43 -4.15
C GLY A 84 -8.63 15.99 -5.12
N GLN A 85 -8.37 17.17 -5.69
CA GLN A 85 -9.23 17.79 -6.70
C GLN A 85 -8.76 17.46 -8.13
N GLY A 86 -7.72 16.64 -8.27
CA GLY A 86 -7.09 16.31 -9.54
C GLY A 86 -6.38 17.49 -10.18
N LEU A 87 -5.76 18.37 -9.38
CA LEU A 87 -5.13 19.62 -9.82
C LEU A 87 -3.69 19.74 -9.30
N MET A 88 -2.89 20.54 -10.00
CA MET A 88 -1.56 20.97 -9.56
C MET A 88 -1.66 21.96 -8.39
N PRO A 89 -0.55 22.28 -7.69
CA PRO A 89 -0.56 23.22 -6.56
C PRO A 89 -1.07 24.64 -6.89
N ASP A 90 -1.07 25.02 -8.18
CA ASP A 90 -1.62 26.29 -8.67
C ASP A 90 -3.13 26.23 -8.97
N GLY A 91 -3.80 25.11 -8.66
CA GLY A 91 -5.23 24.92 -8.89
C GLY A 91 -5.61 24.65 -10.34
N THR A 92 -4.65 24.33 -11.22
CA THR A 92 -4.91 24.05 -12.63
C THR A 92 -4.54 22.62 -13.02
N SER A 93 -5.11 22.11 -14.12
CA SER A 93 -4.64 20.87 -14.73
C SER A 93 -3.52 21.14 -15.74
N ARG A 94 -2.77 20.09 -16.08
CA ARG A 94 -1.78 20.09 -17.17
C ARG A 94 -2.24 19.27 -18.37
N PHE A 95 -3.44 18.67 -18.27
CA PHE A 95 -4.03 17.84 -19.30
C PHE A 95 -5.31 18.49 -19.83
N SER A 96 -5.45 18.50 -21.15
CA SER A 96 -6.67 18.86 -21.84
C SER A 96 -6.81 18.09 -23.15
N ILE A 97 -8.04 17.87 -23.60
CA ILE A 97 -8.35 17.49 -24.98
C ILE A 97 -9.13 18.65 -25.58
N GLY A 98 -8.53 19.35 -26.54
CA GLY A 98 -9.08 20.61 -27.04
C GLY A 98 -9.21 21.64 -25.92
N LYS A 99 -10.45 22.08 -25.65
CA LYS A 99 -10.78 23.03 -24.57
C LYS A 99 -11.18 22.33 -23.26
N ASP A 100 -11.40 21.03 -23.28
CA ASP A 100 -11.91 20.29 -22.15
C ASP A 100 -10.77 19.88 -21.22
N LYS A 101 -10.90 20.27 -19.96
CA LYS A 101 -9.95 19.92 -18.89
C LYS A 101 -10.03 18.43 -18.60
N ILE A 102 -8.88 17.80 -18.41
CA ILE A 102 -8.78 16.44 -17.87
C ILE A 102 -8.11 16.51 -16.51
N HIS A 103 -8.68 15.83 -15.51
CA HIS A 103 -8.15 15.82 -14.16
C HIS A 103 -6.90 14.95 -14.05
N HIS A 104 -5.99 15.36 -13.16
CA HIS A 104 -4.92 14.48 -12.68
C HIS A 104 -5.48 13.44 -11.73
N TYR A 105 -4.78 12.31 -11.61
CA TYR A 105 -5.13 11.21 -10.72
C TYR A 105 -3.99 10.93 -9.76
N MET A 106 -4.28 10.93 -8.45
CA MET A 106 -3.31 10.72 -7.36
C MET A 106 -2.05 11.60 -7.46
N GLY A 107 -2.12 12.73 -8.19
CA GLY A 107 -0.98 13.58 -8.49
C GLY A 107 0.11 12.92 -9.35
N CYS A 108 -0.20 11.81 -10.04
CA CYS A 108 0.75 11.02 -10.83
C CYS A 108 0.36 10.94 -12.31
N SER A 109 -0.86 10.47 -12.61
CA SER A 109 -1.39 10.32 -13.98
C SER A 109 -0.44 9.61 -14.96
N THR A 110 0.01 8.41 -14.59
CA THR A 110 1.05 7.67 -15.33
C THR A 110 0.52 6.93 -16.56
N PHE A 111 -0.80 6.89 -16.80
CA PHE A 111 -1.39 6.39 -18.04
C PHE A 111 -1.31 7.43 -19.19
N SER A 112 -0.16 8.07 -19.32
CA SER A 112 0.16 9.03 -20.38
C SER A 112 1.64 8.91 -20.73
N ASN A 113 2.00 9.14 -21.99
CA ASN A 113 3.41 9.18 -22.41
C ASN A 113 4.21 10.25 -21.66
N PHE A 114 3.54 11.34 -21.26
CA PHE A 114 4.14 12.41 -20.47
C PHE A 114 3.24 12.84 -19.33
N THR A 115 3.82 13.12 -18.17
CA THR A 115 3.10 13.63 -17.01
C THR A 115 3.85 14.76 -16.30
N VAL A 116 3.13 15.62 -15.58
CA VAL A 116 3.68 16.75 -14.84
C VAL A 116 3.34 16.58 -13.37
N LEU A 117 4.37 16.59 -12.53
CA LEU A 117 4.25 16.47 -11.08
C LEU A 117 4.94 17.63 -10.36
N PRO A 118 4.48 17.97 -9.14
CA PRO A 118 5.27 18.78 -8.22
C PRO A 118 6.60 18.09 -7.90
N GLU A 119 7.67 18.85 -7.78
CA GLU A 119 9.01 18.33 -7.47
C GLU A 119 9.04 17.43 -6.23
N ILE A 120 8.29 17.80 -5.19
CA ILE A 120 8.18 17.06 -3.92
C ILE A 120 7.50 15.68 -4.05
N ALA A 121 6.94 15.36 -5.21
CA ALA A 121 6.26 14.10 -5.52
C ALA A 121 7.05 13.24 -6.51
N VAL A 122 8.36 13.48 -6.63
CA VAL A 122 9.24 12.80 -7.59
C VAL A 122 10.47 12.27 -6.85
N ALA A 123 10.65 10.94 -6.86
CA ALA A 123 11.85 10.31 -6.32
C ALA A 123 12.87 10.05 -7.44
N LYS A 124 14.06 10.64 -7.32
CA LYS A 124 15.21 10.29 -8.17
C LYS A 124 15.72 8.89 -7.83
N ILE A 125 15.98 8.09 -8.86
CA ILE A 125 16.43 6.70 -8.73
C ILE A 125 17.75 6.44 -9.45
N ASN A 126 18.32 5.27 -9.23
CA ASN A 126 19.50 4.80 -9.96
C ASN A 126 19.21 4.74 -11.47
N PRO A 127 20.04 5.36 -12.34
CA PRO A 127 19.82 5.32 -13.78
C PRO A 127 19.89 3.91 -14.39
N ASP A 128 20.56 2.96 -13.74
CA ASP A 128 20.66 1.57 -14.22
C ASP A 128 19.41 0.72 -13.89
N ALA A 129 18.48 1.28 -13.12
CA ALA A 129 17.27 0.56 -12.70
C ALA A 129 16.31 0.36 -13.89
N PRO A 130 15.88 -0.88 -14.19
CA PRO A 130 14.99 -1.16 -15.31
C PRO A 130 13.58 -0.64 -15.03
N PHE A 131 13.09 0.28 -15.86
CA PHE A 131 11.80 0.96 -15.67
C PHE A 131 10.62 0.00 -15.54
N ASP A 132 10.58 -1.07 -16.33
CA ASP A 132 9.53 -2.09 -16.33
C ASP A 132 9.49 -2.96 -15.06
N LYS A 133 10.46 -2.80 -14.17
CA LYS A 133 10.48 -3.42 -12.84
C LYS A 133 10.21 -2.39 -11.74
N VAL A 134 10.88 -1.25 -11.80
CA VAL A 134 10.86 -0.28 -10.70
C VAL A 134 9.62 0.60 -10.67
N CYS A 135 8.83 0.67 -11.74
CA CYS A 135 7.54 1.38 -11.73
C CYS A 135 6.60 0.89 -10.62
N TYR A 136 6.71 -0.39 -10.22
CA TYR A 136 5.91 -0.99 -9.16
C TYR A 136 6.33 -0.57 -7.74
N ILE A 137 7.52 0.01 -7.58
CA ILE A 137 8.05 0.49 -6.29
C ILE A 137 7.30 1.74 -5.82
N GLY A 138 6.66 2.47 -6.74
CA GLY A 138 5.81 3.63 -6.43
C GLY A 138 4.48 3.29 -5.73
N CYS A 139 4.17 2.02 -5.45
CA CYS A 139 2.95 1.65 -4.73
C CYS A 139 3.09 0.31 -3.98
N GLY A 140 2.82 -0.83 -4.64
CA GLY A 140 2.59 -2.10 -3.97
C GLY A 140 3.80 -2.66 -3.21
N VAL A 141 5.02 -2.49 -3.74
CA VAL A 141 6.25 -3.01 -3.12
C VAL A 141 6.56 -2.27 -1.83
N THR A 142 6.65 -0.95 -1.91
CA THR A 142 6.98 -0.09 -0.77
C THR A 142 5.91 -0.15 0.30
N THR A 143 4.63 -0.21 -0.10
CA THR A 143 3.52 -0.39 0.85
C THR A 143 3.61 -1.73 1.59
N GLY A 144 3.79 -2.85 0.86
CA GLY A 144 3.85 -4.17 1.50
C GLY A 144 5.06 -4.34 2.43
N ILE A 145 6.26 -4.01 1.95
CA ILE A 145 7.50 -4.11 2.74
C ILE A 145 7.49 -3.08 3.89
N GLY A 146 7.06 -1.86 3.61
CA GLY A 146 6.97 -0.77 4.59
C GLY A 146 5.98 -1.08 5.71
N ALA A 147 4.84 -1.72 5.41
CA ALA A 147 3.89 -2.17 6.42
C ALA A 147 4.56 -3.07 7.48
N VAL A 148 5.49 -3.92 7.05
CA VAL A 148 6.23 -4.84 7.93
C VAL A 148 7.32 -4.11 8.70
N ILE A 149 8.19 -3.39 8.01
CA ILE A 149 9.42 -2.84 8.59
C ILE A 149 9.18 -1.53 9.35
N ASN A 150 8.32 -0.65 8.82
CA ASN A 150 8.12 0.69 9.35
C ASN A 150 6.91 0.78 10.28
N THR A 151 5.75 0.28 9.83
CA THR A 151 4.51 0.34 10.62
C THR A 151 4.48 -0.72 11.72
N ALA A 152 4.51 -2.00 11.37
CA ALA A 152 4.42 -3.10 12.33
C ALA A 152 5.68 -3.26 13.19
N LYS A 153 6.84 -3.01 12.55
CA LYS A 153 8.18 -3.22 13.11
C LYS A 153 8.37 -4.67 13.58
N VAL A 154 8.08 -5.60 12.66
CA VAL A 154 8.12 -7.04 12.94
C VAL A 154 9.49 -7.45 13.46
N GLU A 155 9.51 -8.22 14.55
CA GLU A 155 10.72 -8.77 15.15
C GLU A 155 11.09 -10.14 14.55
N ILE A 156 12.37 -10.49 14.71
CA ILE A 156 12.87 -11.82 14.32
C ILE A 156 12.14 -12.88 15.14
N GLY A 157 11.75 -13.98 14.48
CA GLY A 157 11.08 -15.11 15.08
C GLY A 157 9.57 -14.95 15.20
N SER A 158 8.96 -13.83 14.76
CA SER A 158 7.51 -13.61 14.88
C SER A 158 6.67 -14.57 14.04
N THR A 159 5.43 -14.79 14.49
CA THR A 159 4.34 -15.38 13.72
C THR A 159 3.52 -14.27 13.06
N ALA A 160 3.26 -14.40 11.76
CA ALA A 160 2.47 -13.44 11.01
C ALA A 160 1.40 -14.10 10.12
N ILE A 161 0.25 -13.43 9.99
CA ILE A 161 -0.81 -13.82 9.05
C ILE A 161 -1.06 -12.70 8.04
N VAL A 162 -1.06 -13.03 6.75
CA VAL A 162 -1.34 -12.11 5.65
C VAL A 162 -2.64 -12.50 4.96
N PHE A 163 -3.65 -11.63 5.03
CA PHE A 163 -4.94 -11.83 4.38
C PHE A 163 -4.94 -11.15 3.00
N GLY A 164 -5.14 -11.95 1.95
CA GLY A 164 -5.07 -11.53 0.56
C GLY A 164 -3.65 -11.62 0.00
N LEU A 165 -3.45 -12.48 -1.00
CA LEU A 165 -2.16 -12.75 -1.64
C LEU A 165 -2.07 -12.12 -3.04
N GLY A 166 -2.55 -10.88 -3.15
CA GLY A 166 -2.35 -10.00 -4.31
C GLY A 166 -0.98 -9.31 -4.28
N GLY A 167 -0.80 -8.29 -5.13
CA GLY A 167 0.50 -7.60 -5.27
C GLY A 167 1.04 -7.02 -3.95
N ILE A 168 0.20 -6.39 -3.13
CA ILE A 168 0.57 -5.91 -1.79
C ILE A 168 0.89 -7.08 -0.86
N GLY A 169 -0.01 -8.07 -0.75
CA GLY A 169 0.16 -9.21 0.16
C GLY A 169 1.43 -10.01 -0.11
N LEU A 170 1.78 -10.23 -1.38
CA LEU A 170 3.04 -10.87 -1.75
C LEU A 170 4.26 -10.05 -1.27
N ASN A 171 4.20 -8.72 -1.33
CA ASN A 171 5.28 -7.87 -0.81
C ASN A 171 5.30 -7.78 0.73
N VAL A 172 4.16 -7.95 1.40
CA VAL A 172 4.12 -8.18 2.86
C VAL A 172 4.84 -9.49 3.21
N LEU A 173 4.57 -10.59 2.49
CA LEU A 173 5.29 -11.86 2.70
C LEU A 173 6.80 -11.70 2.54
N GLN A 174 7.23 -10.98 1.50
CA GLN A 174 8.64 -10.68 1.28
C GLN A 174 9.23 -9.84 2.43
N GLY A 175 8.50 -8.80 2.87
CA GLY A 175 8.90 -8.00 4.03
C GLY A 175 9.04 -8.83 5.30
N LEU A 176 8.11 -9.76 5.55
CA LEU A 176 8.14 -10.66 6.71
C LEU A 176 9.35 -11.60 6.69
N ARG A 177 9.68 -12.14 5.51
CA ARG A 177 10.89 -12.95 5.33
C ARG A 177 12.16 -12.13 5.57
N LEU A 178 12.20 -10.88 5.11
CA LEU A 178 13.33 -9.96 5.34
C LEU A 178 13.47 -9.60 6.83
N ALA A 179 12.35 -9.45 7.55
CA ALA A 179 12.33 -9.18 8.99
C ALA A 179 12.70 -10.41 9.85
N GLY A 180 12.74 -11.60 9.25
CA GLY A 180 13.09 -12.84 9.94
C GLY A 180 11.91 -13.49 10.69
N ALA A 181 10.67 -13.31 10.22
CA ALA A 181 9.52 -14.02 10.76
C ALA A 181 9.62 -15.54 10.49
N ASP A 182 9.25 -16.37 11.46
CA ASP A 182 9.36 -17.84 11.38
C ASP A 182 8.15 -18.47 10.69
N MET A 183 6.96 -18.06 11.14
CA MET A 183 5.69 -18.65 10.71
C MET A 183 4.90 -17.59 9.95
N ILE A 184 4.85 -17.74 8.63
CA ILE A 184 4.22 -16.78 7.72
C ILE A 184 3.04 -17.51 7.07
N ILE A 185 1.83 -17.21 7.55
CA ILE A 185 0.59 -17.81 7.09
C ILE A 185 -0.05 -16.88 6.06
N GLY A 186 -0.19 -17.34 4.82
CA GLY A 186 -0.98 -16.63 3.80
C GLY A 186 -2.41 -17.16 3.74
N VAL A 187 -3.37 -16.25 3.70
CA VAL A 187 -4.80 -16.56 3.64
C VAL A 187 -5.38 -15.99 2.35
N ASP A 188 -5.85 -16.86 1.44
CA ASP A 188 -6.49 -16.43 0.20
C ASP A 188 -7.57 -17.43 -0.25
N ILE A 189 -8.63 -16.92 -0.87
CA ILE A 189 -9.74 -17.72 -1.41
C ILE A 189 -9.42 -18.39 -2.74
N ASN A 190 -8.32 -17.98 -3.38
CA ASN A 190 -7.82 -18.52 -4.63
C ASN A 190 -6.62 -19.44 -4.37
N PRO A 191 -6.76 -20.77 -4.54
CA PRO A 191 -5.68 -21.72 -4.29
C PRO A 191 -4.45 -21.52 -5.20
N ASP A 192 -4.62 -20.91 -6.38
CA ASP A 192 -3.51 -20.63 -7.31
C ASP A 192 -2.50 -19.62 -6.73
N ARG A 193 -2.90 -18.87 -5.69
CA ARG A 193 -2.00 -17.95 -4.98
C ARG A 193 -0.96 -18.66 -4.12
N LYS A 194 -1.18 -19.94 -3.78
CA LYS A 194 -0.28 -20.70 -2.91
C LYS A 194 1.16 -20.72 -3.43
N ALA A 195 1.35 -21.10 -4.71
CA ALA A 195 2.68 -21.21 -5.31
C ALA A 195 3.42 -19.86 -5.34
N TRP A 196 2.69 -18.77 -5.58
CA TRP A 196 3.25 -17.42 -5.50
C TRP A 196 3.60 -17.03 -4.06
N GLY A 197 2.74 -17.31 -3.10
CA GLY A 197 3.00 -17.05 -1.69
C GLY A 197 4.28 -17.75 -1.20
N GLU A 198 4.44 -19.04 -1.52
CA GLU A 198 5.62 -19.83 -1.15
C GLU A 198 6.90 -19.23 -1.74
N LYS A 199 6.86 -18.81 -3.01
CA LYS A 199 7.97 -18.14 -3.68
C LYS A 199 8.37 -16.82 -2.99
N PHE A 200 7.40 -16.11 -2.39
CA PHE A 200 7.62 -14.84 -1.71
C PHE A 200 7.93 -14.98 -0.21
N GLY A 201 7.92 -16.20 0.34
CA GLY A 201 8.34 -16.48 1.72
C GLY A 201 7.25 -17.00 2.65
N MET A 202 6.03 -17.22 2.16
CA MET A 202 4.97 -17.89 2.93
C MET A 202 5.39 -19.31 3.32
N THR A 203 5.13 -19.71 4.56
CA THR A 203 5.42 -21.07 5.05
C THR A 203 4.16 -21.92 5.17
N HIS A 204 2.98 -21.30 5.29
CA HIS A 204 1.70 -22.01 5.37
C HIS A 204 0.64 -21.29 4.55
N PHE A 205 -0.23 -22.05 3.91
CA PHE A 205 -1.36 -21.53 3.14
C PHE A 205 -2.68 -21.99 3.76
N VAL A 206 -3.64 -21.08 3.85
CA VAL A 206 -5.00 -21.37 4.32
C VAL A 206 -6.01 -20.82 3.33
N ASN A 207 -6.90 -21.67 2.85
CA ASN A 207 -8.03 -21.27 2.03
C ASN A 207 -9.30 -21.19 2.90
N PRO A 208 -9.88 -20.00 3.12
CA PRO A 208 -11.08 -19.86 3.94
C PRO A 208 -12.27 -20.70 3.45
N LYS A 209 -12.34 -21.03 2.15
CA LYS A 209 -13.42 -21.87 1.60
C LYS A 209 -13.35 -23.33 2.06
N GLU A 210 -12.18 -23.79 2.48
CA GLU A 210 -11.98 -25.15 2.99
C GLU A 210 -12.21 -25.23 4.52
N VAL A 211 -12.06 -24.10 5.22
CA VAL A 211 -12.25 -24.00 6.68
C VAL A 211 -13.68 -23.62 7.06
N GLY A 212 -14.34 -22.75 6.29
CA GLY A 212 -15.68 -22.24 6.57
C GLY A 212 -15.69 -21.05 7.54
N ASP A 213 -16.77 -20.92 8.31
CA ASP A 213 -17.03 -19.74 9.17
C ASP A 213 -16.06 -19.62 10.37
N ASP A 214 -15.34 -20.70 10.71
CA ASP A 214 -14.41 -20.77 11.84
C ASP A 214 -12.96 -20.36 11.49
N ILE A 215 -12.77 -19.54 10.44
CA ILE A 215 -11.43 -19.14 9.99
C ILE A 215 -10.58 -18.49 11.09
N VAL A 216 -11.16 -17.65 11.95
CA VAL A 216 -10.43 -16.99 13.05
C VAL A 216 -10.00 -18.01 14.12
N PRO A 217 -10.91 -18.82 14.72
CA PRO A 217 -10.52 -19.90 15.61
C PRO A 217 -9.48 -20.86 15.02
N TYR A 218 -9.60 -21.20 13.74
CA TYR A 218 -8.66 -22.06 13.04
C TYR A 218 -7.25 -21.46 13.02
N LEU A 219 -7.11 -20.21 12.59
CA LEU A 219 -5.82 -19.49 12.56
C LEU A 219 -5.22 -19.31 13.96
N VAL A 220 -6.05 -18.98 14.96
CA VAL A 220 -5.61 -18.86 16.35
C VAL A 220 -5.07 -20.20 16.89
N ASN A 221 -5.74 -21.31 16.60
CA ASN A 221 -5.26 -22.63 17.03
C ASN A 221 -3.98 -23.06 16.30
N MET A 222 -3.89 -22.78 15.00
CA MET A 222 -2.72 -23.11 14.17
C MET A 222 -1.44 -22.40 14.63
N THR A 223 -1.57 -21.23 15.28
CA THR A 223 -0.45 -20.40 15.72
C THR A 223 0.04 -20.74 17.13
N LYS A 224 -0.60 -21.68 17.84
CA LYS A 224 -0.13 -22.17 19.14
C LYS A 224 1.21 -22.88 19.00
N ARG A 225 2.24 -22.33 19.63
CA ARG A 225 3.60 -22.91 19.66
C ARG A 225 4.32 -22.50 20.93
N ASN A 226 5.44 -23.15 21.23
CA ASN A 226 6.32 -22.78 22.34
C ASN A 226 5.62 -22.68 23.72
N GLY A 227 4.60 -23.52 23.95
CA GLY A 227 3.84 -23.53 25.21
C GLY A 227 2.72 -22.49 25.30
N ASP A 228 2.49 -21.69 24.27
CA ASP A 228 1.33 -20.80 24.21
C ASP A 228 0.03 -21.60 23.99
N LEU A 229 -0.87 -21.53 24.98
CA LEU A 229 -2.16 -22.21 24.98
C LEU A 229 -3.29 -21.33 24.41
N ILE A 230 -3.03 -20.03 24.19
CA ILE A 230 -4.01 -19.06 23.72
C ILE A 230 -4.01 -19.03 22.19
N GLY A 231 -2.84 -18.83 21.58
CA GLY A 231 -2.67 -18.68 20.14
C GLY A 231 -2.98 -17.27 19.63
N GLY A 232 -2.85 -17.13 18.31
CA GLY A 232 -2.94 -15.89 17.56
C GLY A 232 -1.57 -15.43 17.06
N ALA A 233 -1.54 -14.72 15.94
CA ALA A 233 -0.28 -14.25 15.37
C ALA A 233 0.20 -12.95 16.06
N ASP A 234 1.52 -12.79 16.18
CA ASP A 234 2.12 -11.54 16.66
C ASP A 234 1.70 -10.36 15.76
N TYR A 235 1.64 -10.63 14.45
CA TYR A 235 1.27 -9.66 13.44
C TYR A 235 0.23 -10.18 12.47
N THR A 236 -0.73 -9.34 12.12
CA THR A 236 -1.67 -9.63 11.02
C THR A 236 -1.75 -8.46 10.06
N PHE A 237 -1.93 -8.76 8.78
CA PHE A 237 -1.97 -7.77 7.70
C PHE A 237 -3.20 -8.00 6.83
N ASP A 238 -4.08 -7.01 6.73
CA ASP A 238 -5.17 -7.03 5.74
C ASP A 238 -4.73 -6.35 4.44
N CYS A 239 -4.70 -7.12 3.36
CA CYS A 239 -4.38 -6.66 2.01
C CYS A 239 -5.60 -6.79 1.07
N THR A 240 -6.82 -6.79 1.61
CA THR A 240 -8.04 -7.10 0.83
C THR A 240 -8.96 -5.90 0.61
N GLY A 241 -8.99 -4.94 1.54
CA GLY A 241 -9.97 -3.85 1.50
C GLY A 241 -11.37 -4.27 1.95
N ASN A 242 -11.53 -5.49 2.48
CA ASN A 242 -12.81 -6.00 2.97
C ASN A 242 -12.91 -5.86 4.49
N THR A 243 -13.86 -5.06 4.98
CA THR A 243 -14.01 -4.78 6.42
C THR A 243 -14.29 -6.01 7.28
N LYS A 244 -14.91 -7.07 6.72
CA LYS A 244 -15.07 -8.35 7.42
C LYS A 244 -13.72 -9.04 7.62
N VAL A 245 -12.86 -9.01 6.61
CA VAL A 245 -11.51 -9.58 6.68
C VAL A 245 -10.61 -8.75 7.59
N MET A 246 -10.72 -7.41 7.57
CA MET A 246 -10.02 -6.54 8.53
C MET A 246 -10.34 -6.89 9.98
N ARG A 247 -11.62 -7.17 10.28
CA ARG A 247 -12.04 -7.66 11.60
C ARG A 247 -11.43 -9.03 11.92
N GLN A 248 -11.48 -9.97 10.98
CA GLN A 248 -10.89 -11.30 11.15
C GLN A 248 -9.39 -11.23 11.41
N ALA A 249 -8.67 -10.34 10.70
CA ALA A 249 -7.26 -10.11 10.89
C ALA A 249 -6.95 -9.60 12.30
N LEU A 250 -7.73 -8.64 12.83
CA LEU A 250 -7.59 -8.22 14.22
C LEU A 250 -7.88 -9.37 15.20
N GLU A 251 -8.97 -10.10 15.02
CA GLU A 251 -9.37 -11.15 15.96
C GLU A 251 -8.45 -12.38 15.93
N ALA A 252 -7.72 -12.60 14.82
CA ALA A 252 -6.69 -13.62 14.67
C ALA A 252 -5.31 -13.23 15.23
N SER A 253 -5.10 -11.97 15.63
CA SER A 253 -3.85 -11.56 16.28
C SER A 253 -3.81 -12.01 17.74
N HIS A 254 -2.61 -12.13 18.29
CA HIS A 254 -2.36 -12.67 19.62
C HIS A 254 -2.95 -11.78 20.71
N ARG A 255 -3.57 -12.40 21.71
CA ARG A 255 -4.06 -11.68 22.90
C ARG A 255 -2.87 -11.11 23.67
N GLY A 256 -2.92 -9.84 24.04
CA GLY A 256 -1.90 -9.19 24.89
C GLY A 256 -0.95 -8.28 24.12
N TRP A 257 -0.52 -8.66 22.92
CA TRP A 257 0.46 -7.86 22.14
C TRP A 257 0.20 -7.80 20.63
N GLY A 258 -0.72 -8.60 20.09
CA GLY A 258 -0.91 -8.74 18.65
C GLY A 258 -1.20 -7.41 17.96
N LYS A 259 -0.52 -7.14 16.85
CA LYS A 259 -0.73 -5.94 16.02
C LYS A 259 -1.39 -6.32 14.70
N SER A 260 -2.52 -5.70 14.38
CA SER A 260 -3.22 -5.85 13.11
C SER A 260 -3.09 -4.57 12.28
N VAL A 261 -2.54 -4.71 11.07
CA VAL A 261 -2.25 -3.62 10.14
C VAL A 261 -3.21 -3.70 8.96
N ILE A 262 -4.06 -2.68 8.81
CA ILE A 262 -4.92 -2.50 7.65
C ILE A 262 -4.10 -1.83 6.54
N ILE A 263 -4.01 -2.48 5.39
CA ILE A 263 -3.38 -1.96 4.18
C ILE A 263 -4.43 -1.77 3.07
N GLY A 264 -5.36 -2.72 2.95
CA GLY A 264 -6.43 -2.65 1.98
C GLY A 264 -7.34 -1.44 2.20
N VAL A 265 -7.71 -0.76 1.11
CA VAL A 265 -8.60 0.39 1.13
C VAL A 265 -10.04 -0.09 0.97
N ALA A 266 -10.88 0.15 1.96
CA ALA A 266 -12.31 -0.18 1.90
C ALA A 266 -13.09 0.89 1.12
N GLY A 267 -14.22 0.47 0.54
CA GLY A 267 -15.12 1.38 -0.17
C GLY A 267 -15.76 2.44 0.72
N ALA A 268 -16.26 3.52 0.12
CA ALA A 268 -16.89 4.62 0.84
C ALA A 268 -18.03 4.15 1.76
N GLY A 269 -18.06 4.71 2.98
CA GLY A 269 -19.10 4.42 3.97
C GLY A 269 -19.01 3.03 4.63
N GLN A 270 -18.01 2.21 4.28
CA GLN A 270 -17.76 0.96 4.98
C GLN A 270 -17.07 1.23 6.31
N GLU A 271 -17.52 0.56 7.37
CA GLU A 271 -16.97 0.69 8.70
C GLU A 271 -16.36 -0.62 9.18
N ILE A 272 -15.24 -0.51 9.89
CA ILE A 272 -14.67 -1.63 10.63
C ILE A 272 -15.28 -1.68 12.03
N SER A 273 -15.50 -2.89 12.55
CA SER A 273 -16.04 -3.07 13.89
C SER A 273 -15.45 -4.31 14.55
N THR A 274 -15.33 -4.26 15.88
CA THR A 274 -15.08 -5.43 16.73
C THR A 274 -15.61 -5.16 18.13
N ARG A 275 -15.54 -6.16 19.02
CA ARG A 275 -15.80 -5.94 20.44
C ARG A 275 -14.63 -5.18 21.06
N PRO A 276 -14.85 -4.07 21.81
CA PRO A 276 -13.77 -3.32 22.46
C PRO A 276 -12.85 -4.18 23.32
N PHE A 277 -13.38 -5.27 23.88
CA PHE A 277 -12.61 -6.24 24.65
C PHE A 277 -11.40 -6.81 23.91
N GLN A 278 -11.44 -6.89 22.57
CA GLN A 278 -10.28 -7.32 21.78
C GLN A 278 -9.09 -6.37 21.97
N LEU A 279 -9.34 -5.06 22.05
CA LEU A 279 -8.33 -4.03 22.26
C LEU A 279 -7.96 -3.91 23.74
N VAL A 280 -8.94 -3.96 24.64
CA VAL A 280 -8.70 -3.98 26.11
C VAL A 280 -7.78 -5.13 26.50
N THR A 281 -7.87 -6.28 25.82
CA THR A 281 -7.00 -7.43 26.03
C THR A 281 -5.66 -7.35 25.28
N GLY A 282 -5.24 -6.16 24.85
CA GLY A 282 -3.86 -5.87 24.42
C GLY A 282 -3.60 -5.95 22.91
N ARG A 283 -4.63 -6.15 22.08
CA ARG A 283 -4.45 -6.04 20.62
C ARG A 283 -4.37 -4.59 20.19
N ASN A 284 -3.57 -4.33 19.15
CA ASN A 284 -3.44 -3.02 18.53
C ASN A 284 -4.00 -3.07 17.11
N TRP A 285 -4.82 -2.09 16.74
CA TRP A 285 -5.35 -1.95 15.38
C TRP A 285 -4.84 -0.65 14.77
N MET A 286 -4.15 -0.75 13.64
CA MET A 286 -3.50 0.38 12.96
C MET A 286 -3.61 0.23 11.45
N GLY A 287 -3.30 1.30 10.71
CA GLY A 287 -3.27 1.30 9.26
C GLY A 287 -1.94 1.80 8.72
N THR A 288 -1.73 1.63 7.41
CA THR A 288 -0.51 2.08 6.73
C THR A 288 -0.77 2.54 5.30
N ALA A 289 0.04 3.47 4.83
CA ALA A 289 0.19 3.84 3.43
C ALA A 289 1.68 4.06 3.19
N PHE A 290 2.30 3.37 2.21
CA PHE A 290 3.77 3.38 1.99
C PHE A 290 4.67 2.91 3.15
N GLY A 291 4.11 2.47 4.29
CA GLY A 291 4.87 2.00 5.46
C GLY A 291 5.11 3.04 6.54
#